data_AF-A0A7W2PUI8-F1
#
_entry.id   AF-A0A7W2PUI8-F1
#
_cell.length_a   1.000
_cell.length_b   1.000
_cell.length_c   1.000
_cell.angle_alpha   90.00
_cell.angle_beta   90.00
_cell.angle_gamma   90.00
#
_symmetry.space_group_name_H-M   'P 1'
#
loop_
_entity.id
_entity.type
_entity.pdbx_description
1 polymer ?
#
loop_
_entity_poly.entity_id
_entity_poly.type
_entity_poly.pdbx_seq_one_letter_code
_entity_poly.pdbx_strand_id
1 'polypeptide(L)' 'MDKLSLHAKKAWFAKHRTANFANSLRLEGFIVPPDDSKAKLPARAAAREAVRQLKA' A
#
# COMPACT_ATOMS: atom_id res chain seq x y z
N MET A 1 13.46 9.19 -31.50
CA MET A 1 13.00 8.68 -30.18
C MET A 1 12.06 7.53 -30.44
N ASP A 2 12.52 6.30 -30.24
CA ASP A 2 11.66 5.13 -30.41
C ASP A 2 10.52 5.16 -29.39
N LYS A 3 9.32 4.74 -29.84
CA LYS A 3 8.15 4.72 -28.97
C LYS A 3 8.32 3.63 -27.92
N LEU A 4 8.30 4.01 -26.65
CA LEU A 4 8.34 3.10 -25.52
C LEU A 4 7.18 2.09 -25.59
N SER A 5 7.49 0.79 -25.55
CA SER A 5 6.49 -0.27 -25.67
C SER A 5 5.51 -0.27 -24.49
N LEU A 6 4.28 -0.74 -24.74
CA LEU A 6 3.28 -0.91 -23.67
C LEU A 6 3.78 -1.85 -22.57
N HIS A 7 4.53 -2.89 -22.94
CA HIS A 7 5.10 -3.82 -21.99
C HIS A 7 6.09 -3.14 -21.04
N ALA A 8 6.99 -2.29 -21.58
CA ALA A 8 7.93 -1.52 -20.77
C ALA A 8 7.21 -0.58 -19.80
N LYS A 9 6.12 0.08 -20.25
CA LYS A 9 5.29 0.93 -19.37
C LYS A 9 4.68 0.16 -18.21
N LYS A 10 4.11 -1.03 -18.48
CA LYS A 10 3.53 -1.89 -17.44
C LYS A 10 4.58 -2.39 -16.45
N ALA A 11 5.75 -2.80 -16.94
CA ALA A 11 6.85 -3.24 -16.09
C ALA A 11 7.34 -2.12 -15.17
N TRP A 12 7.47 -0.90 -15.70
CA TRP A 12 7.84 0.27 -14.91
C TRP A 12 6.81 0.59 -13.82
N PHE A 13 5.51 0.57 -14.16
CA PHE A 13 4.44 0.80 -13.20
C PHE A 13 4.43 -0.25 -12.08
N ALA A 14 4.52 -1.54 -12.43
CA ALA A 14 4.55 -2.62 -11.44
C ALA A 14 5.71 -2.47 -10.44
N LYS A 15 6.87 -2.01 -10.92
CA LYS A 15 8.06 -1.75 -10.10
C LYS A 15 7.88 -0.60 -9.10
N HIS A 16 7.23 0.50 -9.50
CA HIS A 16 7.23 1.74 -8.72
C HIS A 16 5.91 2.07 -8.02
N ARG A 17 4.79 1.43 -8.37
CA ARG A 17 3.44 1.79 -7.87
C ARG A 17 3.37 1.91 -6.34
N THR A 18 3.97 0.98 -5.61
CA THR A 18 3.91 0.96 -4.14
C THR A 18 4.72 2.10 -3.53
N ALA A 19 5.94 2.33 -4.03
CA ALA A 19 6.80 3.41 -3.55
C ALA A 19 6.20 4.79 -3.87
N ASN A 20 5.64 4.96 -5.06
CA ASN A 20 4.99 6.21 -5.47
C ASN A 20 3.76 6.51 -4.62
N PHE A 21 2.94 5.49 -4.33
CA PHE A 21 1.77 5.67 -3.46
C PHE A 21 2.16 6.05 -2.03
N ALA A 22 3.15 5.36 -1.44
CA ALA A 22 3.68 5.71 -0.12
C ALA A 22 4.22 7.15 -0.08
N ASN A 23 4.91 7.59 -1.13
CA ASN A 23 5.39 8.97 -1.24
C ASN A 23 4.24 9.98 -1.39
N SER A 24 3.19 9.66 -2.15
CA SER A 24 1.99 10.50 -2.26
C SER A 24 1.37 10.75 -0.89
N LEU A 25 1.18 9.69 -0.10
CA LEU A 25 0.63 9.80 1.25
C LEU A 25 1.50 10.66 2.17
N ARG A 26 2.82 10.59 2.05
CA ARG A 26 3.73 11.46 2.82
C ARG A 26 3.57 12.94 2.45
N LEU A 27 3.34 13.25 1.19
CA LEU A 27 3.06 14.63 0.74
C LEU A 27 1.75 15.16 1.34
N GLU A 28 0.79 14.28 1.58
CA GLU A 28 -0.48 14.60 2.23
C GLU A 28 -0.36 14.67 3.78
N GLY A 29 0.83 14.43 4.33
CA GLY A 29 1.11 14.50 5.77
C GLY A 29 0.87 13.19 6.53
N PHE A 30 0.58 12.08 5.86
CA PHE A 30 0.46 10.78 6.51
C PHE A 30 1.83 10.22 6.91
N ILE A 31 1.89 9.63 8.11
CA ILE A 31 3.05 8.86 8.56
C ILE A 31 2.96 7.49 7.89
N VAL A 32 3.88 7.21 6.96
CA VAL A 32 3.94 5.93 6.24
C VAL A 32 5.20 5.15 6.64
N PRO A 33 5.08 4.18 7.57
CA PRO A 33 6.18 3.33 7.98
C PRO A 33 6.80 2.54 6.79
N PRO A 34 8.11 2.26 6.81
CA PRO A 34 8.77 1.52 5.73
C PRO A 34 8.16 0.15 5.42
N ASP A 35 7.66 -0.54 6.46
CA ASP A 35 7.11 -1.89 6.38
C ASP A 35 5.58 -1.95 6.44
N ASP A 36 4.88 -0.82 6.33
CA ASP A 36 3.42 -0.78 6.42
C ASP A 36 2.77 -1.66 5.34
N SER A 37 3.34 -1.66 4.13
CA SER A 37 2.91 -2.55 3.04
C SER A 37 3.10 -4.06 3.32
N LYS A 38 3.95 -4.42 4.29
CA LYS A 38 4.20 -5.81 4.71
C LYS A 38 3.35 -6.20 5.92
N ALA A 39 2.70 -5.24 6.58
CA ALA A 39 1.81 -5.52 7.69
C ALA A 39 0.65 -6.39 7.20
N LYS A 40 0.57 -7.62 7.69
CA LYS A 40 -0.58 -8.48 7.40
C LYS A 40 -1.81 -7.89 8.07
N LEU A 41 -2.82 -7.57 7.28
CA LEU A 41 -4.12 -7.23 7.80
C LEU A 41 -4.68 -8.42 8.59
N PRO A 42 -5.34 -8.17 9.74
CA PRO A 42 -5.95 -9.23 10.52
C PRO A 42 -7.02 -9.95 9.71
N ALA A 43 -7.16 -11.25 9.95
CA ALA A 43 -8.29 -12.00 9.42
C ALA A 43 -9.61 -11.40 9.94
N ARG A 44 -10.68 -11.48 9.12
CA ARG A 44 -11.99 -10.89 9.45
C ARG A 44 -12.50 -11.28 10.84
N ALA A 45 -12.31 -12.54 11.25
CA ALA A 45 -12.72 -13.01 12.57
C ALA A 45 -11.94 -12.29 13.69
N ALA A 46 -10.62 -12.18 13.57
CA ALA A 46 -9.77 -11.48 14.53
C ALA A 46 -10.12 -9.99 14.63
N ALA A 47 -10.39 -9.34 13.50
CA ALA A 47 -10.84 -7.95 13.49
C ALA A 47 -12.19 -7.76 14.19
N ARG A 48 -13.13 -8.69 14.01
CA ARG A 48 -14.45 -8.64 14.67
C ARG A 48 -14.35 -8.80 16.19
N GLU A 49 -13.50 -9.72 16.66
CA GLU A 49 -13.30 -9.92 18.10
C GLU A 49 -12.61 -8.71 18.75
N ALA A 50 -11.61 -8.12 18.11
CA ALA A 50 -10.97 -6.89 18.61
C ALA A 50 -11.97 -5.74 18.80
N VAL A 51 -12.89 -5.55 17.84
CA VAL A 51 -13.96 -4.53 17.96
C VAL A 51 -14.95 -4.83 19.08
N ARG A 52 -15.26 -6.11 19.33
CA ARG A 52 -16.13 -6.50 20.45
C ARG A 52 -15.47 -6.21 21.80
N GLN A 53 -14.18 -6.50 21.94
CA GLN A 53 -13.41 -6.23 23.16
C GLN A 53 -13.28 -4.74 23.45
N LEU A 54 -13.18 -3.88 22.43
CA LEU A 54 -13.15 -2.42 22.57
C LEU A 54 -14.47 -1.79 23.04
N LYS A 55 -15.59 -2.50 22.91
CA LYS A 55 -16.94 -2.01 23.24
C LYS A 55 -17.48 -2.55 24.57
N ALA A 56 -16.76 -3.47 25.21
CA ALA A 56 -17.07 -4.00 26.54
C ALA A 56 -16.46 -3.09 27.61
#